data_AF-A0A1V5L5W2-F1
#
_entry.id   AF-A0A1V5L5W2-F1
#
_cell.length_a   1.000
_cell.length_b   1.000
_cell.length_c   1.000
_cell.angle_alpha   90.00
_cell.angle_beta   90.00
_cell.angle_gamma   90.00
#
_symmetry.space_group_name_H-M   'P 1'
#
loop_
_entity.id
_entity.type
_entity.pdbx_description
1 polymer ?
#
loop_
_entity_poly.entity_id
_entity_poly.type
_entity_poly.pdbx_seq_one_letter_code
_entity_poly.pdbx_strand_id
1 'polypeptide(L)'
;MYAYNPERAGNRKPILNSISGARLEMFDLFARQPFMPILLVTEGLDDSGEMVMNKSAAQNHATALEMVQIARERMQGAPVSEMILDPGIAPIASDMNGDLRRLVEAMTLIHAEEELAGVNMSLGLSNFTQMLPSKKADGSPVKGPLESAFLTIAMPLGLNMVIGSVNRKYALLEEDHPAMQCVREALTLEGFDVIMRVMAYYS
;
A
#
# COMPACT_ATOMS: atom_id res chain seq x y z
N MET A 1 -28.72 17.43 -0.85
CA MET A 1 -28.08 16.92 0.39
C MET A 1 -26.71 16.40 0.01
N TYR A 2 -25.63 17.03 0.46
CA TYR A 2 -24.28 16.49 0.24
C TYR A 2 -24.05 15.33 1.21
N ALA A 3 -23.48 14.23 0.74
CA ALA A 3 -23.26 13.02 1.54
C ALA A 3 -22.17 13.19 2.61
N TYR A 4 -21.28 14.18 2.45
CA TYR A 4 -20.17 14.47 3.35
C TYR A 4 -20.47 15.71 4.21
N ASN A 5 -20.17 15.65 5.50
CA ASN A 5 -20.26 16.79 6.43
C ASN A 5 -18.84 17.15 6.93
N PRO A 6 -18.25 18.26 6.45
CA PRO A 6 -16.90 18.67 6.85
C PRO A 6 -16.75 18.94 8.34
N GLU A 7 -17.75 19.53 9.01
CA GLU A 7 -17.67 19.86 10.44
C GLU A 7 -17.48 18.61 11.29
N ARG A 8 -18.21 17.52 10.97
CA ARG A 8 -18.05 16.23 11.65
C ARG A 8 -16.69 15.58 11.42
N ALA A 9 -15.97 15.98 10.38
CA ALA A 9 -14.63 15.50 10.05
C ALA A 9 -13.51 16.43 10.52
N GLY A 10 -13.83 17.49 11.27
CA GLY A 10 -12.87 18.51 11.69
C GLY A 10 -12.39 19.37 10.52
N ASN A 11 -13.27 19.65 9.55
CA ASN A 11 -13.02 20.38 8.31
C ASN A 11 -11.93 19.78 7.41
N ARG A 12 -11.60 18.50 7.61
CA ARG A 12 -10.73 17.75 6.70
C ARG A 12 -11.48 17.40 5.42
N LYS A 13 -10.74 17.11 4.36
CA LYS A 13 -11.30 16.55 3.12
C LYS A 13 -11.65 15.06 3.35
N PRO A 14 -12.70 14.53 2.68
CA PRO A 14 -12.90 13.09 2.62
C PRO A 14 -11.75 12.42 1.86
N ILE A 15 -11.48 11.15 2.19
CA ILE A 15 -10.60 10.29 1.41
C ILE A 15 -11.47 9.37 0.55
N LEU A 16 -11.23 9.35 -0.77
CA LEU A 16 -11.93 8.45 -1.69
C LEU A 16 -11.04 7.25 -1.99
N ASN A 17 -11.50 6.05 -1.61
CA ASN A 17 -10.78 4.79 -1.80
C ASN A 17 -11.55 3.85 -2.73
N SER A 18 -11.07 3.52 -3.93
CA SER A 18 -9.91 4.06 -4.67
C SER A 18 -10.29 4.37 -6.11
N ILE A 19 -9.45 5.16 -6.78
CA ILE A 19 -9.51 5.40 -8.22
C ILE A 19 -8.38 4.59 -8.87
N SER A 20 -8.67 3.90 -9.96
CA SER A 20 -7.67 3.22 -10.80
C SER A 20 -7.81 3.66 -12.25
N GLY A 21 -6.84 3.29 -13.10
CA GLY A 21 -6.85 3.64 -14.53
C GLY A 21 -8.12 3.21 -15.27
N ALA A 22 -8.79 2.16 -14.80
CA ALA A 22 -10.06 1.69 -15.35
C ALA A 22 -11.30 2.52 -14.96
N ARG A 23 -11.19 3.44 -13.99
CA ARG A 23 -12.34 4.14 -13.36
C ARG A 23 -12.08 5.64 -13.14
N LEU A 24 -11.49 6.30 -14.13
CA LEU A 24 -11.09 7.71 -14.03
C LEU A 24 -12.28 8.69 -13.88
N GLU A 25 -13.49 8.30 -14.28
CA GLU A 25 -14.71 9.08 -14.11
C GLU A 25 -15.03 9.40 -12.64
N MET A 26 -14.46 8.64 -11.69
CA MET A 26 -14.59 8.95 -10.27
C MET A 26 -14.04 10.34 -9.90
N PHE A 27 -13.11 10.89 -10.68
CA PHE A 27 -12.63 12.26 -10.48
C PHE A 27 -13.72 13.32 -10.70
N ASP A 28 -14.78 13.04 -11.44
CA ASP A 28 -15.89 13.99 -11.67
C ASP A 28 -16.62 14.37 -10.36
N LEU A 29 -16.47 13.54 -9.31
CA LEU A 29 -16.96 13.85 -7.98
C LEU A 29 -16.24 15.05 -7.35
N PHE A 30 -15.01 15.36 -7.77
CA PHE A 30 -14.18 16.41 -7.19
C PHE A 30 -14.80 17.79 -7.38
N ALA A 31 -15.47 18.01 -8.52
CA ALA A 31 -16.22 19.24 -8.81
C ALA A 31 -17.39 19.47 -7.85
N ARG A 32 -17.90 18.42 -7.19
CA ARG A 32 -18.99 18.51 -6.22
C ARG A 32 -18.48 18.56 -4.78
N GLN A 33 -17.39 17.88 -4.49
CA GLN A 33 -16.79 17.76 -3.17
C GLN A 33 -15.29 17.49 -3.33
N PRO A 34 -14.40 18.47 -3.03
CA PRO A 34 -12.96 18.20 -3.01
C PRO A 34 -12.62 17.08 -2.03
N PHE A 35 -11.75 16.16 -2.43
CA PHE A 35 -11.34 14.96 -1.68
C PHE A 35 -9.86 14.63 -1.91
N MET A 36 -9.29 13.75 -1.08
CA MET A 36 -7.99 13.12 -1.29
C MET A 36 -8.18 11.72 -1.93
N PRO A 37 -7.72 11.46 -3.16
CA PRO A 37 -7.83 10.13 -3.76
C PRO A 37 -6.78 9.17 -3.22
N ILE A 38 -7.20 7.92 -2.96
CA ILE A 38 -6.29 6.77 -3.03
C ILE A 38 -6.25 6.31 -4.49
N LEU A 39 -5.08 6.40 -5.10
CA LEU A 39 -4.77 6.04 -6.48
C LEU A 39 -4.15 4.63 -6.47
N LEU A 40 -4.87 3.65 -7.03
CA LEU A 40 -4.37 2.29 -7.16
C LEU A 40 -3.35 2.23 -8.30
N VAL A 41 -2.13 1.75 -8.01
CA VAL A 41 -1.03 1.70 -9.01
C VAL A 41 -0.56 0.28 -9.31
N THR A 42 -1.39 -0.72 -9.01
CA THR A 42 -1.12 -2.14 -9.27
C THR A 42 -1.52 -2.61 -10.66
N GLU A 43 -2.27 -1.79 -11.39
CA GLU A 43 -2.75 -2.07 -12.75
C GLU A 43 -2.47 -0.88 -13.67
N GLY A 44 -2.05 -1.17 -14.89
CA GLY A 44 -1.71 -0.19 -15.91
C GLY A 44 -2.11 -0.67 -17.30
N LEU A 45 -2.06 0.22 -18.29
CA LEU A 45 -2.28 -0.13 -19.69
C LEU A 45 -1.11 -0.98 -20.20
N ASP A 46 -1.41 -2.07 -20.89
CA ASP A 46 -0.42 -2.81 -21.67
C ASP A 46 -0.21 -2.20 -23.07
N ASP A 47 0.67 -2.81 -23.87
CA ASP A 47 0.98 -2.36 -25.23
C ASP A 47 -0.24 -2.37 -26.17
N SER A 48 -1.30 -3.11 -25.82
CA SER A 48 -2.55 -3.17 -26.57
C SER A 48 -3.59 -2.14 -26.10
N GLY A 49 -3.30 -1.43 -25.00
CA GLY A 49 -4.20 -0.50 -24.35
C GLY A 49 -5.23 -1.17 -23.43
N GLU A 50 -5.03 -2.43 -23.05
CA GLU A 50 -5.87 -3.12 -22.08
C GLU A 50 -5.35 -2.89 -20.65
N MET A 51 -6.27 -2.76 -19.70
CA MET A 51 -5.90 -2.63 -18.29
C MET A 51 -5.54 -3.99 -17.70
N VAL A 52 -4.29 -4.14 -17.27
CA VAL A 52 -3.73 -5.40 -16.75
C VAL A 52 -2.97 -5.18 -15.45
N MET A 53 -2.82 -6.26 -14.68
CA MET A 53 -1.98 -6.24 -13.49
C MET A 53 -0.51 -6.04 -13.85
N ASN A 54 0.11 -5.03 -13.22
CA ASN A 54 1.54 -4.79 -13.31
C ASN A 54 2.33 -6.00 -12.76
N LYS A 55 3.40 -6.35 -13.48
CA LYS A 55 4.26 -7.51 -13.21
C LYS A 55 5.63 -7.12 -12.67
N SER A 56 5.98 -5.84 -12.70
CA SER A 56 7.26 -5.33 -12.17
C SER A 56 7.08 -4.06 -11.33
N ALA A 57 8.08 -3.77 -10.50
CA ALA A 57 8.14 -2.53 -9.73
C ALA A 57 8.21 -1.29 -10.64
N ALA A 58 8.90 -1.40 -11.77
CA ALA A 58 8.98 -0.33 -12.77
C ALA A 58 7.62 -0.02 -13.40
N GLN A 59 6.77 -1.03 -13.63
CA GLN A 59 5.41 -0.82 -14.11
C GLN A 59 4.55 -0.12 -13.03
N ASN A 60 4.61 -0.55 -11.77
CA ASN A 60 3.93 0.17 -10.67
C ASN A 60 4.38 1.64 -10.56
N HIS A 61 5.68 1.90 -10.73
CA HIS A 61 6.24 3.24 -10.73
C HIS A 61 5.72 4.09 -11.91
N ALA A 62 5.72 3.54 -13.13
CA ALA A 62 5.18 4.22 -14.30
C ALA A 62 3.69 4.55 -14.14
N THR A 63 2.89 3.60 -13.63
CA THR A 63 1.49 3.83 -13.29
C THR A 63 1.32 4.90 -12.22
N ALA A 64 2.21 4.98 -11.23
CA ALA A 64 2.16 6.02 -10.21
C ALA A 64 2.36 7.43 -10.79
N LEU A 65 3.34 7.61 -11.66
CA LEU A 65 3.55 8.87 -12.40
C LEU A 65 2.31 9.24 -13.22
N GLU A 66 1.79 8.30 -14.00
CA GLU A 66 0.61 8.50 -14.83
C GLU A 66 -0.63 8.90 -14.00
N MET A 67 -0.92 8.15 -12.93
CA MET A 67 -2.09 8.41 -12.08
C MET A 67 -1.98 9.76 -11.35
N VAL A 68 -0.78 10.15 -10.90
CA VAL A 68 -0.56 11.48 -10.30
C VAL A 68 -0.73 12.58 -11.34
N GLN A 69 -0.23 12.40 -12.56
CA GLN A 69 -0.43 13.37 -13.63
C GLN A 69 -1.92 13.55 -13.97
N ILE A 70 -2.66 12.45 -14.13
CA ILE A 70 -4.11 12.48 -14.35
C ILE A 70 -4.81 13.19 -13.17
N ALA A 71 -4.43 12.87 -11.93
CA ALA A 71 -5.01 13.50 -10.75
C ALA A 71 -4.75 15.01 -10.73
N ARG A 72 -3.54 15.48 -11.08
CA ARG A 72 -3.21 16.92 -11.18
C ARG A 72 -4.11 17.64 -12.18
N GLU A 73 -4.37 17.03 -13.33
CA GLU A 73 -5.21 17.61 -14.38
C GLU A 73 -6.69 17.65 -13.97
N ARG A 74 -7.16 16.59 -13.31
CA ARG A 74 -8.57 16.41 -12.92
C ARG A 74 -8.93 17.16 -11.62
N MET A 75 -7.95 17.41 -10.76
CA MET A 75 -8.13 18.07 -9.46
C MET A 75 -7.40 19.42 -9.43
N GLN A 76 -7.75 20.33 -10.34
CA GLN A 76 -7.08 21.62 -10.51
C GLN A 76 -6.93 22.37 -9.17
N GLY A 77 -5.69 22.75 -8.85
CA GLY A 77 -5.34 23.47 -7.61
C GLY A 77 -5.11 22.60 -6.38
N ALA A 78 -5.34 21.27 -6.45
CA ALA A 78 -4.97 20.37 -5.37
C ALA A 78 -3.44 20.11 -5.38
N PRO A 79 -2.75 20.23 -4.24
CA PRO A 79 -1.33 19.88 -4.16
C PRO A 79 -1.14 18.36 -4.22
N VAL A 80 0.05 17.92 -4.64
CA VAL A 80 0.44 16.49 -4.68
C VAL A 80 0.33 15.82 -3.33
N SER A 81 0.54 16.57 -2.24
CA SER A 81 0.39 16.11 -0.87
C SER A 81 -1.06 15.76 -0.48
N GLU A 82 -2.03 15.98 -1.36
CA GLU A 82 -3.41 15.50 -1.21
C GLU A 82 -3.70 14.22 -1.99
N MET A 83 -2.71 13.69 -2.72
CA MET A 83 -2.79 12.41 -3.42
C MET A 83 -2.17 11.33 -2.56
N ILE A 84 -2.75 10.12 -2.62
CA ILE A 84 -2.31 8.96 -1.85
C ILE A 84 -2.13 7.81 -2.84
N LEU A 85 -0.93 7.28 -2.98
CA LEU A 85 -0.68 6.10 -3.82
C LEU A 85 -0.90 4.83 -3.01
N ASP A 86 -1.56 3.85 -3.61
CA ASP A 86 -1.67 2.47 -3.11
C ASP A 86 -0.96 1.52 -4.08
N PRO A 87 0.31 1.17 -3.79
CA PRO A 87 1.07 0.20 -4.59
C PRO A 87 0.69 -1.26 -4.34
N GLY A 88 -0.33 -1.50 -3.51
CA GLY A 88 -0.93 -2.80 -3.26
C GLY A 88 -0.09 -3.70 -2.35
N ILE A 89 -0.73 -4.38 -1.40
CA ILE A 89 -0.08 -5.38 -0.54
C ILE A 89 -0.84 -6.70 -0.59
N ALA A 90 -0.13 -7.76 -0.94
CA ALA A 90 -0.64 -9.12 -0.98
C ALA A 90 -0.41 -9.86 0.37
N PRO A 91 -1.15 -10.94 0.65
CA PRO A 91 -0.89 -11.77 1.82
C PRO A 91 0.49 -12.44 1.75
N ILE A 92 1.31 -12.24 2.78
CA ILE A 92 2.65 -12.84 2.87
C ILE A 92 2.60 -14.37 2.92
N ALA A 93 1.49 -14.93 3.44
CA ALA A 93 1.27 -16.37 3.57
C ALA A 93 1.14 -17.09 2.21
N SER A 94 0.92 -16.34 1.13
CA SER A 94 0.71 -16.87 -0.22
C SER A 94 1.64 -16.24 -1.26
N ASP A 95 2.70 -15.54 -0.82
CA ASP A 95 3.56 -14.76 -1.71
C ASP A 95 4.58 -15.62 -2.47
N MET A 96 4.08 -16.46 -3.36
CA MET A 96 4.93 -17.28 -4.24
C MET A 96 5.48 -16.50 -5.44
N ASN A 97 4.84 -15.38 -5.79
CA ASN A 97 5.12 -14.62 -7.00
C ASN A 97 6.05 -13.41 -6.75
N GLY A 98 6.50 -13.21 -5.50
CA GLY A 98 7.35 -12.08 -5.13
C GLY A 98 6.60 -10.74 -5.14
N ASP A 99 5.31 -10.74 -4.83
CA ASP A 99 4.46 -9.56 -4.75
C ASP A 99 4.91 -8.62 -3.61
N LEU A 100 5.37 -9.16 -2.47
CA LEU A 100 5.92 -8.33 -1.38
C LEU A 100 7.22 -7.66 -1.79
N ARG A 101 8.11 -8.40 -2.47
CA ARG A 101 9.37 -7.85 -3.00
C ARG A 101 9.08 -6.74 -4.03
N ARG A 102 8.18 -7.01 -4.99
CA ARG A 102 7.75 -6.04 -5.99
C ARG A 102 7.16 -4.78 -5.36
N LEU A 103 6.36 -4.91 -4.30
CA LEU A 103 5.84 -3.78 -3.53
C LEU A 103 6.97 -2.92 -2.95
N VAL A 104 7.91 -3.52 -2.21
CA VAL A 104 9.02 -2.78 -1.57
C VAL A 104 9.91 -2.10 -2.61
N GLU A 105 10.19 -2.76 -3.73
CA GLU A 105 10.91 -2.16 -4.86
C GLU A 105 10.12 -0.99 -5.48
N ALA A 106 8.81 -1.12 -5.69
CA ALA A 106 7.97 -0.06 -6.23
C ALA A 106 7.94 1.16 -5.31
N MET A 107 7.81 0.95 -4.00
CA MET A 107 7.87 2.00 -2.99
C MET A 107 9.22 2.73 -3.01
N THR A 108 10.31 1.98 -3.17
CA THR A 108 11.67 2.54 -3.28
C THR A 108 11.78 3.47 -4.49
N LEU A 109 11.28 3.03 -5.66
CA LEU A 109 11.26 3.84 -6.88
C LEU A 109 10.40 5.09 -6.71
N ILE A 110 9.17 4.94 -6.22
CA ILE A 110 8.24 6.05 -5.98
C ILE A 110 8.83 7.07 -5.01
N HIS A 111 9.47 6.62 -3.93
CA HIS A 111 10.06 7.51 -2.92
C HIS A 111 11.25 8.31 -3.45
N ALA A 112 12.02 7.74 -4.38
CA ALA A 112 13.17 8.38 -4.99
C ALA A 112 12.79 9.34 -6.14
N GLU A 113 11.54 9.32 -6.60
CA GLU A 113 11.08 10.09 -7.75
C GLU A 113 10.78 11.56 -7.37
N GLU A 114 11.50 12.49 -7.99
CA GLU A 114 11.37 13.92 -7.75
C GLU A 114 9.98 14.43 -8.15
N GLU A 115 9.40 13.90 -9.24
CA GLU A 115 8.06 14.28 -9.68
C GLU A 115 6.96 13.86 -8.69
N LEU A 116 7.23 12.87 -7.85
CA LEU A 116 6.33 12.35 -6.82
C LEU A 116 6.64 12.90 -5.43
N ALA A 117 7.60 13.83 -5.31
CA ALA A 117 7.98 14.42 -4.04
C ALA A 117 6.77 15.00 -3.29
N GLY A 118 6.56 14.52 -2.06
CA GLY A 118 5.46 14.93 -1.18
C GLY A 118 4.14 14.18 -1.38
N VAL A 119 4.06 13.20 -2.29
CA VAL A 119 2.91 12.28 -2.38
C VAL A 119 2.82 11.42 -1.12
N ASN A 120 1.61 11.06 -0.70
CA ASN A 120 1.42 10.09 0.38
C ASN A 120 1.40 8.66 -0.18
N MET A 121 1.69 7.68 0.67
CA MET A 121 1.49 6.27 0.38
C MET A 121 0.65 5.60 1.47
N SER A 122 -0.30 4.77 1.04
CA SER A 122 -1.17 4.00 1.92
C SER A 122 -1.30 2.55 1.47
N LEU A 123 -1.44 1.64 2.45
CA LEU A 123 -1.65 0.21 2.19
C LEU A 123 -2.72 -0.38 3.11
N GLY A 124 -3.42 -1.40 2.61
CA GLY A 124 -4.33 -2.24 3.37
C GLY A 124 -3.58 -3.25 4.25
N LEU A 125 -3.07 -2.81 5.40
CA LEU A 125 -2.18 -3.60 6.26
C LEU A 125 -2.77 -4.95 6.72
N SER A 126 -4.10 -5.05 6.80
CA SER A 126 -4.76 -6.31 7.17
C SER A 126 -4.67 -7.39 6.07
N ASN A 127 -4.47 -7.00 4.80
CA ASN A 127 -4.27 -7.96 3.70
C ASN A 127 -2.94 -8.70 3.85
N PHE A 128 -1.90 -8.01 4.35
CA PHE A 128 -0.56 -8.55 4.53
C PHE A 128 -0.55 -9.82 5.39
N THR A 129 -1.34 -9.86 6.45
CA THR A 129 -1.44 -10.99 7.40
C THR A 129 -2.75 -11.75 7.27
N GLN A 130 -3.45 -11.58 6.15
CA GLN A 130 -4.59 -12.41 5.80
C GLN A 130 -4.15 -13.88 5.72
N MET A 131 -5.06 -14.81 5.99
CA MET A 131 -4.83 -16.26 6.03
C MET A 131 -3.91 -16.79 7.15
N LEU A 132 -3.16 -15.92 7.85
CA LEU A 132 -2.38 -16.33 9.00
C LEU A 132 -3.25 -16.61 10.24
N PRO A 133 -2.84 -17.53 11.13
CA PRO A 133 -3.47 -17.66 12.45
C PRO A 133 -3.31 -16.39 13.27
N SER A 134 -4.14 -16.20 14.29
CA SER A 134 -4.06 -15.03 15.17
C SER A 134 -2.93 -15.13 16.19
N LYS A 135 -2.58 -16.36 16.60
CA LYS A 135 -1.62 -16.68 17.66
C LYS A 135 -0.72 -17.86 17.25
N LYS A 136 0.49 -17.90 17.81
CA LYS A 136 1.39 -19.06 17.76
C LYS A 136 0.97 -20.12 18.78
N ALA A 137 1.66 -21.26 18.78
CA ALA A 137 1.45 -22.34 19.77
C ALA A 137 1.64 -21.86 21.22
N ASP A 138 2.57 -20.93 21.47
CA ASP A 138 2.82 -20.34 22.79
C ASP A 138 1.80 -19.23 23.18
N GLY A 139 0.81 -18.95 22.32
CA GLY A 139 -0.22 -17.94 22.53
C GLY A 139 0.19 -16.51 22.17
N SER A 140 1.44 -16.26 21.79
CA SER A 140 1.92 -14.95 21.33
C SER A 140 1.29 -14.55 19.99
N PRO A 141 1.13 -13.25 19.70
CA PRO A 141 0.46 -12.78 18.48
C PRO A 141 1.32 -13.01 17.22
N VAL A 142 0.67 -13.42 16.13
CA VAL A 142 1.34 -13.58 14.81
C VAL A 142 1.23 -12.31 13.97
N LYS A 143 0.01 -11.81 13.80
CA LYS A 143 -0.29 -10.76 12.82
C LYS A 143 0.32 -9.41 13.18
N GLY A 144 0.11 -8.95 14.42
CA GLY A 144 0.56 -7.62 14.86
C GLY A 144 2.07 -7.41 14.70
N PRO A 145 2.93 -8.36 15.13
CA PRO A 145 4.36 -8.23 14.93
C PRO A 145 4.80 -8.29 13.46
N LEU A 146 4.17 -9.11 12.61
CA LEU A 146 4.47 -9.11 11.16
C LEU A 146 4.07 -7.78 10.51
N GLU A 147 2.86 -7.28 10.81
CA GLU A 147 2.42 -5.95 10.36
C GLU A 147 3.41 -4.86 10.80
N SER A 148 3.86 -4.89 12.06
CA SER A 148 4.85 -3.95 12.61
C SER A 148 6.23 -4.07 11.94
N ALA A 149 6.67 -5.28 11.60
CA ALA A 149 7.91 -5.50 10.86
C ALA A 149 7.84 -4.89 9.46
N PHE A 150 6.73 -5.12 8.75
CA PHE A 150 6.51 -4.49 7.44
C PHE A 150 6.50 -2.96 7.55
N LEU A 151 5.80 -2.37 8.54
CA LEU A 151 5.81 -0.92 8.74
C LEU A 151 7.22 -0.37 9.01
N THR A 152 8.01 -1.09 9.81
CA THR A 152 9.41 -0.70 10.11
C THR A 152 10.25 -0.60 8.83
N ILE A 153 10.02 -1.49 7.86
CA ILE A 153 10.70 -1.49 6.55
C ILE A 153 10.11 -0.42 5.62
N ALA A 154 8.79 -0.27 5.60
CA ALA A 154 8.07 0.53 4.60
C ALA A 154 8.04 2.04 4.92
N MET A 155 8.06 2.43 6.20
CA MET A 155 8.01 3.85 6.60
C MET A 155 9.21 4.66 6.08
N PRO A 156 10.47 4.18 6.16
CA PRO A 156 11.61 4.85 5.52
C PRO A 156 11.48 4.99 3.99
N LEU A 157 10.62 4.18 3.37
CA LEU A 157 10.34 4.20 1.92
C LEU A 157 9.10 5.06 1.60
N GLY A 158 8.70 5.95 2.50
CA GLY A 158 7.62 6.92 2.27
C GLY A 158 6.21 6.44 2.66
N LEU A 159 6.03 5.23 3.23
CA LEU A 159 4.73 4.84 3.78
C LEU A 159 4.39 5.72 4.99
N ASN A 160 3.31 6.49 4.87
CA ASN A 160 2.89 7.42 5.93
C ASN A 160 1.40 7.29 6.31
N MET A 161 0.66 6.45 5.60
CA MET A 161 -0.74 6.12 5.89
C MET A 161 -0.95 4.61 5.83
N VAL A 162 -1.94 4.11 6.58
CA VAL A 162 -2.37 2.71 6.50
C VAL A 162 -3.86 2.57 6.75
N ILE A 163 -4.47 1.59 6.10
CA ILE A 163 -5.78 1.05 6.47
C ILE A 163 -5.51 -0.17 7.36
N GLY A 164 -5.42 0.09 8.66
CA GLY A 164 -5.07 -0.90 9.68
C GLY A 164 -6.14 -1.05 10.76
N SER A 165 -5.95 -2.05 11.61
CA SER A 165 -6.83 -2.26 12.77
C SER A 165 -6.44 -1.32 13.90
N VAL A 166 -7.39 -0.53 14.40
CA VAL A 166 -7.19 0.38 15.55
C VAL A 166 -6.92 -0.36 16.87
N ASN A 167 -7.18 -1.67 16.90
CA ASN A 167 -6.95 -2.52 18.08
C ASN A 167 -5.53 -3.09 18.12
N ARG A 168 -4.73 -2.89 17.07
CA ARG A 168 -3.33 -3.33 17.03
C ARG A 168 -2.43 -2.27 17.65
N LYS A 169 -1.44 -2.74 18.42
CA LYS A 169 -0.37 -1.90 18.96
C LYS A 169 0.82 -1.97 18.03
N TYR A 170 0.77 -1.17 16.96
CA TYR A 170 1.88 -1.05 16.02
C TYR A 170 3.09 -0.41 16.71
N ALA A 171 4.28 -0.93 16.42
CA ALA A 171 5.55 -0.42 16.93
C ALA A 171 6.63 -0.57 15.86
N LEU A 172 7.64 0.30 15.89
CA LEU A 172 8.88 0.02 15.19
C LEU A 172 9.60 -1.11 15.92
N LEU A 173 10.18 -2.04 15.15
CA LEU A 173 10.83 -3.23 15.69
C LEU A 173 12.34 -3.15 15.52
N GLU A 174 13.07 -3.70 16.48
CA GLU A 174 14.52 -3.88 16.39
C GLU A 174 14.87 -4.90 15.30
N GLU A 175 16.08 -4.78 14.73
CA GLU A 175 16.54 -5.63 13.63
C GLU A 175 16.54 -7.13 13.98
N ASP A 176 16.85 -7.48 15.22
CA ASP A 176 16.89 -8.87 15.71
C ASP A 176 15.51 -9.44 16.07
N HIS A 177 14.44 -8.63 15.97
CA HIS A 177 13.09 -9.09 16.30
C HIS A 177 12.67 -10.24 15.35
N PRO A 178 12.10 -11.36 15.84
CA PRO A 178 11.79 -12.53 14.99
C PRO A 178 10.87 -12.23 13.79
N ALA A 179 9.94 -11.28 13.95
CA ALA A 179 9.09 -10.82 12.85
C ALA A 179 9.86 -10.00 11.80
N MET A 180 10.84 -9.19 12.20
CA MET A 180 11.72 -8.46 11.28
C MET A 180 12.52 -9.43 10.42
N GLN A 181 13.13 -10.43 11.07
CA GLN A 181 13.86 -11.50 10.37
C GLN A 181 12.95 -12.24 9.40
N CYS A 182 11.73 -12.60 9.81
CA CYS A 182 10.76 -13.26 8.93
C CYS A 182 10.43 -12.44 7.68
N VAL A 183 10.15 -11.14 7.82
CA VAL A 183 9.78 -10.30 6.67
C VAL A 183 11.00 -10.03 5.78
N ARG A 184 12.17 -9.76 6.36
CA ARG A 184 13.41 -9.55 5.59
C ARG A 184 13.82 -10.79 4.81
N GLU A 185 13.74 -11.97 5.40
CA GLU A 185 14.04 -13.22 4.71
C GLU A 185 13.01 -13.48 3.61
N ALA A 186 11.71 -13.28 3.88
CA ALA A 186 10.67 -13.41 2.86
C ALA A 186 10.89 -12.50 1.63
N LEU A 187 11.46 -11.31 1.81
CA LEU A 187 11.83 -10.41 0.71
C LEU A 187 12.97 -10.95 -0.17
N THR A 188 13.78 -11.89 0.34
CA THR A 188 14.93 -12.45 -0.38
C THR A 188 14.65 -13.84 -0.97
N LEU A 189 13.65 -14.55 -0.44
CA LEU A 189 13.26 -15.89 -0.88
C LEU A 189 12.30 -15.81 -2.08
N GLU A 190 12.11 -16.94 -2.76
CA GLU A 190 11.22 -17.06 -3.91
C GLU A 190 10.33 -18.30 -3.82
N GLY A 191 9.18 -18.25 -4.49
CA GLY A 191 8.29 -19.40 -4.63
C GLY A 191 7.86 -19.99 -3.29
N PHE A 192 8.00 -21.31 -3.17
CA PHE A 192 7.53 -22.06 -2.00
C PHE A 192 8.34 -21.76 -0.72
N ASP A 193 9.59 -21.32 -0.85
CA ASP A 193 10.45 -21.04 0.31
C ASP A 193 9.95 -19.86 1.13
N VAL A 194 9.30 -18.88 0.48
CA VAL A 194 8.63 -17.76 1.16
C VAL A 194 7.54 -18.29 2.09
N ILE A 195 6.69 -19.20 1.60
CA ILE A 195 5.60 -19.80 2.39
C ILE A 195 6.19 -20.57 3.56
N MET A 196 7.19 -21.42 3.32
CA MET A 196 7.83 -22.20 4.38
C MET A 196 8.44 -21.31 5.46
N ARG A 197 9.05 -20.18 5.06
CA ARG A 197 9.62 -19.24 6.01
C ARG A 197 8.58 -18.57 6.91
N VAL A 198 7.44 -18.19 6.34
CA VAL A 198 6.32 -17.60 7.06
C VAL A 198 5.66 -18.65 7.97
N MET A 199 5.51 -19.89 7.50
CA MET A 199 5.01 -20.99 8.32
C MET A 199 5.90 -21.24 9.54
N ALA A 200 7.21 -21.27 9.36
CA ALA A 200 8.18 -21.46 10.43
C ALA A 200 8.13 -20.33 11.49
N TYR A 201 7.68 -19.14 11.13
CA TYR A 201 7.56 -18.03 12.09
C TYR A 201 6.46 -18.24 13.14
N TYR A 202 5.35 -18.89 12.78
CA TYR A 202 4.20 -19.06 13.67
C TYR A 202 3.96 -20.49 14.17
N SER A 203 4.67 -21.46 13.59
CA SER A 203 4.60 -22.86 14.01
C SER A 203 5.33 -23.11 15.33
#